data_AF-A0A645AI03-F1
#
_entry.id   AF-A0A645AI03-F1
#
_cell.length_a   1.000
_cell.length_b   1.000
_cell.length_c   1.000
_cell.angle_alpha   90.00
_cell.angle_beta   90.00
_cell.angle_gamma   90.00
#
_symmetry.space_group_name_H-M   'P 1'
#
loop_
_entity.id
_entity.type
_entity.pdbx_description
1 polymer ?
#
loop_
_entity_poly.entity_id
_entity_poly.type
_entity_poly.pdbx_seq_one_letter_code
_entity_poly.pdbx_strand_id
1 'polypeptide(L)'
;MRPGWWTVLEASRAIKAGYGGRMMLEVSPDFTYGVLSPAFSGCEGNFALQEYAKNGCNFLKDGLCELHGTGYEPLECLFCHHLRAGLGPKCHADLEKDWRTPAGQRLVREWMEEILDRT
;
A
#
# COMPACT_ATOMS: atom_id res chain seq x y z
N MET A 1 13.03 -4.17 -1.50
CA MET A 1 11.95 -4.33 -2.50
C MET A 1 10.83 -3.39 -2.11
N ARG A 2 10.37 -2.51 -3.02
CA ARG A 2 9.28 -1.56 -2.71
C ARG A 2 7.95 -2.32 -2.64
N PRO A 3 7.13 -2.11 -1.59
CA PRO A 3 5.77 -2.62 -1.53
C PRO A 3 4.94 -2.13 -2.73
N GLY A 4 4.08 -2.99 -3.26
CA GLY A 4 3.13 -2.61 -4.31
C GLY A 4 1.87 -1.97 -3.74
N TRP A 5 1.18 -1.18 -4.55
CA TRP A 5 -0.06 -0.50 -4.19
C TRP A 5 -1.31 -1.38 -4.40
N TRP A 6 -2.25 -1.25 -3.46
CA TRP A 6 -3.63 -1.69 -3.62
C TRP A 6 -4.43 -0.65 -4.41
N THR A 7 -5.54 -1.06 -5.03
CA THR A 7 -6.65 -0.13 -5.31
C THR A 7 -7.23 0.39 -3.99
N VAL A 8 -7.96 1.50 -4.02
CA VAL A 8 -8.65 2.06 -2.83
C VAL A 8 -9.61 1.02 -2.23
N LEU A 9 -10.32 0.25 -3.06
CA LEU A 9 -11.24 -0.78 -2.60
C LEU A 9 -10.51 -1.95 -1.91
N GLU A 10 -9.40 -2.42 -2.49
CA GLU A 10 -8.59 -3.49 -1.90
C GLU A 10 -7.96 -3.04 -0.57
N ALA A 11 -7.43 -1.82 -0.51
CA ALA A 11 -6.90 -1.25 0.73
C ALA A 11 -7.98 -1.20 1.83
N SER A 12 -9.19 -0.76 1.50
CA SER A 12 -10.32 -0.74 2.44
C SER A 12 -10.65 -2.15 2.97
N ARG A 13 -10.61 -3.17 2.11
CA ARG A 13 -10.82 -4.57 2.51
C ARG A 13 -9.70 -5.08 3.40
N ALA A 14 -8.44 -4.77 3.07
CA ALA A 14 -7.29 -5.16 3.87
C ALA A 14 -7.30 -4.50 5.25
N ILE A 15 -7.69 -3.22 5.36
CA ILE A 15 -7.89 -2.53 6.65
C ILE A 15 -8.94 -3.27 7.47
N LYS A 16 -10.12 -3.54 6.90
CA LYS A 16 -11.20 -4.28 7.58
C LYS A 16 -10.81 -5.70 8.00
N ALA A 17 -9.88 -6.32 7.28
CA ALA A 17 -9.32 -7.63 7.62
C ALA A 17 -8.25 -7.57 8.73
N GLY A 18 -7.93 -6.39 9.25
CA GLY A 18 -6.99 -6.19 10.36
C GLY A 18 -5.57 -5.84 9.94
N TYR A 19 -5.30 -5.61 8.64
CA TYR A 19 -3.97 -5.25 8.16
C TYR A 19 -3.63 -3.76 8.28
N GLY A 20 -4.57 -2.91 8.73
CA GLY A 20 -4.38 -1.45 8.81
C GLY A 20 -3.11 -1.05 9.56
N GLY A 21 -2.83 -1.68 10.71
CA GLY A 21 -1.61 -1.43 11.51
C GLY A 21 -0.31 -1.88 10.85
N ARG A 22 -0.36 -2.58 9.72
CA ARG A 22 0.81 -3.02 8.93
C ARG A 22 0.99 -2.20 7.65
N MET A 23 0.17 -1.17 7.45
CA MET A 23 0.29 -0.24 6.32
C MET A 23 1.17 0.95 6.67
N MET A 24 1.62 1.67 5.65
CA MET A 24 2.23 2.99 5.76
C MET A 24 1.56 3.98 4.81
N LEU A 25 1.72 5.27 5.08
CA LEU A 25 1.26 6.36 4.23
C LEU A 25 2.38 6.87 3.32
N GLU A 26 2.18 6.72 2.00
CA GLU A 26 2.98 7.38 0.97
C GLU A 26 2.31 8.69 0.57
N VAL A 27 3.03 9.80 0.63
CA VAL A 27 2.54 11.12 0.20
C VAL A 27 3.16 11.45 -1.15
N SER A 28 2.36 11.95 -2.09
CA SER A 28 2.86 12.37 -3.39
C SER A 28 3.91 13.47 -3.26
N PRO A 29 4.90 13.56 -4.18
CA PRO A 29 5.96 14.56 -4.09
C PRO A 29 5.48 16.02 -4.10
N ASP A 30 4.31 16.26 -4.69
CA ASP A 30 3.64 17.56 -4.75
C ASP A 30 2.64 17.78 -3.60
N PHE A 31 2.54 16.84 -2.66
CA PHE A 31 1.64 16.87 -1.49
C PHE A 31 0.14 16.96 -1.83
N THR A 32 -0.26 16.49 -3.01
CA THR A 32 -1.65 16.57 -3.48
C THR A 32 -2.51 15.35 -3.14
N TYR A 33 -1.89 14.19 -2.87
CA TYR A 33 -2.62 12.98 -2.46
C TYR A 33 -1.75 12.03 -1.62
N GLY A 34 -2.43 11.21 -0.81
CA GLY A 34 -1.83 10.08 -0.10
C GLY A 34 -2.25 8.74 -0.67
N VAL A 35 -1.40 7.73 -0.49
CA VAL A 35 -1.62 6.32 -0.86
C VAL A 35 -1.29 5.44 0.35
N LEU A 36 -2.16 4.46 0.65
CA LEU A 36 -1.84 3.44 1.65
C LEU A 36 -1.27 2.21 0.94
N SER A 37 -0.13 1.74 1.44
CA SER A 37 0.55 0.55 0.92
C SER A 37 1.06 -0.31 2.09
N PRO A 38 1.44 -1.58 1.84
CA PRO A 38 2.10 -2.35 2.87
C PRO A 38 3.35 -1.61 3.35
N ALA A 39 3.61 -1.60 4.66
CA ALA A 39 4.69 -0.80 5.20
C ALA A 39 6.06 -1.32 4.75
N PHE A 40 7.03 -0.41 4.63
CA PHE A 40 8.42 -0.78 4.87
C PHE A 40 8.52 -1.32 6.30
N SER A 41 9.28 -2.39 6.52
CA SER A 41 9.51 -2.90 7.88
C SER A 41 10.14 -1.79 8.75
N GLY A 42 9.40 -1.31 9.75
CA GLY A 42 9.72 -0.15 10.60
C GLY A 42 8.89 1.11 10.34
N CYS A 43 8.00 1.11 9.34
CA CYS A 43 7.07 2.21 9.03
C CYS A 43 5.59 1.84 9.29
N GLU A 44 5.32 0.75 10.01
CA GLU A 44 3.98 0.33 10.39
C GLU A 44 3.21 1.46 11.11
N GLY A 45 2.04 1.82 10.58
CA GLY A 45 1.22 2.90 11.14
C GLY A 45 1.84 4.29 10.96
N ASN A 46 2.82 4.46 10.07
CA ASN A 46 3.55 5.71 9.92
C ASN A 46 3.72 6.09 8.43
N PHE A 47 4.46 7.16 8.16
CA PHE A 47 4.82 7.57 6.81
C PHE A 47 5.87 6.63 6.19
N ALA A 48 5.89 6.57 4.86
CA ALA A 48 6.90 5.86 4.08
C ALA A 48 8.25 6.61 4.08
N LEU A 49 9.01 6.47 5.16
CA LEU A 49 10.31 7.12 5.33
C LEU A 49 11.39 6.46 4.48
N GLN A 50 12.16 7.27 3.73
CA GLN A 50 13.19 6.78 2.81
C GLN A 50 14.30 5.96 3.49
N GLU A 51 14.62 6.28 4.75
CA GLU A 51 15.64 5.55 5.52
C GLU A 51 15.27 4.07 5.77
N TYR A 52 13.97 3.75 5.76
CA TYR A 52 13.43 2.40 5.91
C TYR A 52 13.18 1.68 4.58
N ALA A 53 13.29 2.35 3.43
CA ALA A 53 12.99 1.76 2.12
C ALA A 53 13.84 0.50 1.82
N LYS A 54 15.08 0.45 2.34
CA LYS A 54 15.98 -0.70 2.22
C LYS A 54 15.51 -1.93 3.01
N ASN A 55 14.68 -1.76 4.03
CA ASN A 55 14.18 -2.86 4.86
C ASN A 55 13.12 -3.70 4.13
N GLY A 56 12.55 -3.17 3.03
CA GLY A 56 11.58 -3.87 2.21
C GLY A 56 10.21 -4.01 2.86
N CYS A 57 9.31 -4.72 2.18
CA CYS A 57 7.92 -4.93 2.61
C CYS A 57 7.83 -5.77 3.88
N ASN A 58 7.02 -5.32 4.86
CA ASN A 58 6.85 -6.02 6.12
C ASN A 58 6.10 -7.37 6.00
N PHE A 59 5.40 -7.63 4.90
CA PHE A 59 4.78 -8.93 4.60
C PHE A 59 5.75 -9.91 3.92
N LEU A 60 6.98 -9.49 3.59
CA LEU A 60 7.99 -10.40 3.06
C LEU A 60 8.70 -11.11 4.21
N LYS A 61 8.44 -12.41 4.36
CA LYS A 61 9.02 -13.25 5.42
C LYS A 61 9.62 -14.51 4.81
N ASP A 62 10.90 -14.76 5.11
CA ASP A 62 11.65 -15.91 4.59
C ASP A 62 11.58 -16.05 3.06
N GLY A 63 11.55 -14.92 2.35
CA GLY A 63 11.45 -14.86 0.89
C GLY A 63 10.05 -15.06 0.31
N LEU A 64 9.03 -15.20 1.16
CA LEU A 64 7.63 -15.42 0.78
C LEU A 64 6.76 -14.24 1.22
N CYS A 65 5.73 -13.95 0.42
CA CYS A 65 4.74 -12.93 0.77
C CYS A 65 3.65 -13.54 1.66
N GLU A 66 3.49 -13.03 2.87
CA GLU A 66 2.44 -13.48 3.81
C GLU A 66 1.01 -13.22 3.31
N LEU A 67 0.84 -12.28 2.37
CA LEU A 67 -0.48 -12.01 1.76
C LEU A 67 -0.81 -12.96 0.60
N HIS A 68 0.15 -13.75 0.11
CA HIS A 68 -0.05 -14.61 -1.05
C HIS A 68 -1.15 -15.65 -0.81
N GLY A 69 -2.13 -15.71 -1.71
CA GLY A 69 -3.28 -16.62 -1.64
C GLY A 69 -4.35 -16.19 -0.63
N THR A 70 -4.19 -15.07 0.06
CA THR A 70 -5.16 -14.59 1.06
C THR A 70 -6.30 -13.79 0.44
N GLY A 71 -6.12 -13.28 -0.79
CA GLY A 71 -7.07 -12.36 -1.44
C GLY A 71 -6.88 -10.90 -1.03
N TYR A 72 -5.83 -10.60 -0.25
CA TYR A 72 -5.46 -9.25 0.19
C TYR A 72 -4.12 -8.79 -0.41
N GLU A 73 -3.61 -9.46 -1.44
CA GLU A 73 -2.43 -8.99 -2.16
C GLU A 73 -2.67 -7.65 -2.86
N PRO A 74 -1.70 -6.72 -2.87
CA PRO A 74 -1.77 -5.53 -3.69
C PRO A 74 -1.87 -5.87 -5.19
N LEU A 75 -2.78 -5.19 -5.90
CA LEU A 75 -2.93 -5.35 -7.34
C LEU A 75 -1.59 -5.16 -8.06
N GLU A 76 -0.81 -4.16 -7.67
CA GLU A 76 0.49 -3.89 -8.30
C GLU A 76 1.47 -5.07 -8.17
N CYS A 77 1.46 -5.76 -7.03
CA CYS A 77 2.25 -6.99 -6.82
C CYS A 77 1.78 -8.13 -7.72
N LEU A 78 0.46 -8.31 -7.88
CA LEU A 78 -0.14 -9.33 -8.76
C LEU A 78 0.05 -8.99 -10.24
N PHE A 79 0.31 -7.72 -10.56
CA PHE A 79 0.47 -7.25 -11.92
C PHE A 79 1.85 -7.57 -12.51
N CYS A 80 2.84 -7.87 -11.66
CA CYS A 80 4.17 -8.36 -12.03
C CYS A 80 4.12 -9.79 -12.60
N HIS A 81 3.60 -9.93 -13.83
CA HIS A 81 3.49 -11.19 -14.55
C HIS A 81 4.15 -11.09 -15.93
N HIS A 82 4.82 -12.16 -16.38
CA HIS A 82 5.57 -12.16 -17.65
C HIS A 82 4.68 -11.87 -18.88
N LEU A 83 3.40 -12.25 -18.84
CA LEU A 83 2.42 -11.91 -19.89
C LEU A 83 2.03 -10.43 -19.95
N ARG A 84 2.44 -9.62 -18.96
CA ARG A 84 2.12 -8.19 -18.83
C ARG A 84 3.38 -7.33 -18.85
N ALA A 85 4.45 -7.82 -19.47
CA ALA A 85 5.70 -7.08 -19.60
C ALA A 85 5.47 -5.68 -20.18
N GLY A 86 6.03 -4.65 -19.54
CA GLY A 86 5.86 -3.25 -19.94
C GLY A 86 4.56 -2.59 -19.47
N LEU A 87 3.60 -3.33 -18.90
CA LEU A 87 2.33 -2.76 -18.43
C LEU A 87 2.38 -2.26 -16.97
N GLY A 88 3.48 -2.51 -16.25
CA GLY A 88 3.68 -2.04 -14.87
C GLY A 88 3.45 -0.52 -14.71
N PRO A 89 4.08 0.35 -15.54
CA PRO A 89 3.84 1.80 -15.48
C PRO A 89 2.38 2.20 -15.69
N LYS A 90 1.64 1.46 -16.52
CA LYS A 90 0.21 1.70 -16.74
C LYS A 90 -0.59 1.35 -15.48
N CYS A 91 -0.32 0.19 -14.86
CA CYS A 91 -0.96 -0.20 -13.61
C CYS A 91 -0.69 0.83 -12.51
N HIS A 92 0.55 1.27 -12.36
CA HIS A 92 0.91 2.31 -11.39
C HIS A 92 0.15 3.62 -11.63
N ALA A 93 0.11 4.10 -12.88
CA ALA A 93 -0.60 5.33 -13.24
C ALA A 93 -2.12 5.22 -13.06
N ASP A 94 -2.70 4.04 -13.24
CA ASP A 94 -4.14 3.83 -13.01
C ASP A 94 -4.47 3.74 -11.51
N LEU A 95 -3.60 3.12 -10.70
CA LEU A 95 -3.70 3.16 -9.23
C LEU A 95 -3.55 4.58 -8.68
N GLU A 96 -2.63 5.37 -9.23
CA GLU A 96 -2.49 6.77 -8.89
C GLU A 96 -3.80 7.56 -9.08
N LYS A 97 -4.48 7.37 -10.22
CA LYS A 97 -5.78 8.01 -10.49
C LYS A 97 -6.85 7.57 -9.49
N ASP A 98 -6.86 6.29 -9.11
CA ASP A 98 -7.80 5.73 -8.14
C ASP A 98 -7.60 6.38 -6.74
N TRP A 99 -6.36 6.50 -6.29
CA TRP A 99 -6.03 7.13 -5.02
C TRP A 99 -6.29 8.64 -4.99
N ARG A 100 -6.10 9.34 -6.12
CA ARG A 100 -6.43 10.77 -6.25
C ARG A 100 -7.93 11.07 -6.13
N THR A 101 -8.80 10.06 -6.15
CA THR A 101 -10.24 10.28 -5.97
C THR A 101 -10.59 10.75 -4.56
N PRO A 102 -11.75 11.41 -4.37
CA PRO A 102 -12.26 11.73 -3.04
C PRO A 102 -12.42 10.49 -2.14
N ALA A 103 -12.65 9.31 -2.71
CA ALA A 103 -12.74 8.06 -1.95
C ALA A 103 -11.39 7.62 -1.41
N GLY A 104 -10.33 7.66 -2.23
CA GLY A 104 -8.97 7.35 -1.79
C GLY A 104 -8.51 8.26 -0.66
N GLN A 105 -8.72 9.58 -0.81
CA GLN A 105 -8.33 10.54 0.22
C GLN A 105 -9.19 10.47 1.49
N ARG A 106 -10.45 10.01 1.40
CA ARG A 106 -11.25 9.68 2.59
C ARG A 106 -10.66 8.49 3.33
N LEU A 107 -10.32 7.42 2.62
CA LEU A 107 -9.76 6.22 3.23
C LEU A 107 -8.43 6.50 3.95
N VAL A 108 -7.58 7.37 3.39
CA VAL A 108 -6.35 7.82 4.07
C VAL A 108 -6.68 8.46 5.42
N ARG A 109 -7.67 9.36 5.48
CA ARG A 109 -8.07 10.01 6.74
C ARG A 109 -8.64 9.02 7.75
N GLU A 110 -9.52 8.13 7.30
CA GLU A 110 -10.11 7.08 8.15
C GLU A 110 -9.02 6.17 8.74
N TRP A 111 -8.01 5.81 7.93
CA TRP A 111 -6.86 5.04 8.42
C TRP A 111 -6.03 5.83 9.43
N MET A 112 -5.76 7.12 9.18
CA MET A 112 -5.01 7.96 10.12
C MET A 112 -5.73 8.08 11.47
N GLU A 113 -7.05 8.25 11.47
CA GLU A 113 -7.88 8.27 12.68
C GLU A 113 -7.79 6.92 13.42
N GLU A 114 -7.93 5.80 12.71
CA GLU A 114 -7.82 4.45 13.29
C GLU A 114 -6.44 4.20 13.93
N ILE A 115 -5.35 4.64 13.29
CA ILE A 115 -4.01 4.46 13.82
C ILE A 115 -3.76 5.35 15.05
N LEU A 116 -4.22 6.60 15.03
CA LEU A 116 -4.08 7.52 16.17
C LEU A 116 -4.81 7.01 17.40
N ASP A 117 -6.02 6.45 17.24
CA ASP A 117 -6.79 5.88 18.35
C ASP A 117 -6.15 4.62 18.97
N ARG A 118 -5.19 3.99 18.27
CA ARG A 118 -4.46 2.80 18.74
C ARG A 118 -3.16 3.13 19.46
N THR A 119 -2.73 4.41 19.48
CA THR A 119 -1.44 4.86 20.04
C THR A 119 -1.61 5.48 21.41
#